data_AF-A0A8C7BZM1-F1
#
_entry.id   AF-A0A8C7BZM1-F1
#
_cell.length_a   1.000
_cell.length_b   1.000
_cell.length_c   1.000
_cell.angle_alpha   90.00
_cell.angle_beta   90.00
_cell.angle_gamma   90.00
#
_symmetry.space_group_name_H-M   'P 1'
#
loop_
_entity.id
_entity.type
_entity.pdbx_description
1 polymer ?
#
loop_
_entity_poly.entity_id
_entity_poly.type
_entity_poly.pdbx_seq_one_letter_code
_entity_poly.pdbx_strand_id
1 'polypeptide(L)'
;PLPFTHFTHPPPPSFLQPPVLCIYGPLTFFLKEIKEDFLLQNEDASVKYCQAQLKQLSESLMKSISRGTFCVPGGYHLYLEEKEKVEWDYNQVQRKGVKANEVLQHFLQNQVAVENSILQGDVVLTYQEKALAGTGTKEEAAGKKLELLRWKYKEQQQKLEIQKRSFKENLAQLREKLERESENFQGEQEKTLKHKLTVNLHRAWAVPKGQCCGSSGEGPKLIKTMTPWGIIKTYDSLNASDPCGSC
;
A
#
# COMPACT_ATOMS: atom_id res chain seq x y z
N PRO A 1 23.47 39.13 49.62
CA PRO A 1 24.46 38.20 49.02
C PRO A 1 24.07 36.74 49.28
N LEU A 2 23.37 36.13 48.32
CA LEU A 2 23.06 34.69 48.31
C LEU A 2 24.06 34.01 47.36
N PRO A 3 24.73 32.90 47.73
CA PRO A 3 25.46 32.09 46.77
C PRO A 3 24.52 31.08 46.10
N PHE A 4 24.63 31.05 44.78
CA PHE A 4 23.84 30.25 43.85
C PHE A 4 24.12 28.74 43.97
N THR A 5 23.04 28.00 44.16
CA THR A 5 22.68 26.67 43.63
C THR A 5 23.73 25.89 42.84
N HIS A 6 24.07 24.70 43.35
CA HIS A 6 24.61 23.57 42.60
C HIS A 6 23.64 23.17 41.46
N PHE A 7 24.07 23.31 40.20
CA PHE A 7 23.42 22.64 39.07
C PHE A 7 24.05 21.26 38.90
N THR A 8 23.35 20.23 39.37
CA THR A 8 23.58 18.84 38.98
C THR A 8 23.29 18.68 37.49
N HIS A 9 24.29 18.27 36.71
CA HIS A 9 24.10 17.87 35.32
C HIS A 9 23.07 16.72 35.22
N PRO A 10 22.16 16.74 34.23
CA PRO A 10 21.33 15.58 33.95
C PRO A 10 22.21 14.45 33.38
N PRO A 11 21.99 13.18 33.77
CA PRO A 11 22.78 12.07 33.27
C PRO A 11 22.53 11.84 31.76
N PRO A 12 23.53 11.32 31.02
CA PRO A 12 23.38 11.02 29.59
C PRO A 12 22.38 9.88 29.35
N PRO A 13 21.78 9.79 28.14
CA PRO A 13 20.78 8.78 27.79
C PRO A 13 21.47 7.45 27.47
N SER A 14 21.98 6.80 28.51
CA SER A 14 22.29 5.37 28.50
C SER A 14 21.40 4.72 29.55
N PHE A 15 20.91 3.52 29.24
CA PHE A 15 20.02 2.67 30.05
C PHE A 15 18.50 2.94 29.93
N LEU A 16 17.89 2.41 28.86
CA LEU A 16 16.68 1.62 29.10
C LEU A 16 17.12 0.45 29.98
N GLN A 17 16.75 0.48 31.27
CA GLN A 17 17.14 -0.54 32.25
C GLN A 17 16.69 -1.94 31.77
N PRO A 18 17.43 -3.04 32.07
CA PRO A 18 17.00 -4.41 31.75
C PRO A 18 15.54 -4.78 32.08
N PRO A 19 14.90 -4.29 33.17
CA PRO A 19 13.47 -4.51 33.41
C PRO A 19 12.53 -3.93 32.34
N VAL A 20 12.94 -2.90 31.59
CA VAL A 20 12.09 -2.28 30.57
C VAL A 20 11.97 -3.18 29.34
N LEU A 21 13.04 -3.87 28.96
CA LEU A 21 13.02 -4.83 27.83
C LEU A 21 12.14 -6.06 28.14
N CYS A 22 12.11 -6.51 29.40
CA CYS A 22 11.29 -7.65 29.84
C CYS A 22 9.77 -7.39 29.77
N ILE A 23 9.34 -6.12 29.81
CA ILE A 23 7.91 -5.76 29.76
C ILE A 23 7.48 -5.45 28.32
N TYR A 24 8.36 -4.87 27.50
CA TYR A 24 8.05 -4.52 26.11
C TYR A 24 7.79 -5.74 25.21
N GLY A 25 8.50 -6.86 25.41
CA GLY A 25 8.30 -8.10 24.65
C GLY A 25 6.87 -8.65 24.78
N PRO A 26 6.41 -8.99 26.00
CA PRO A 26 5.04 -9.45 26.23
C PRO A 26 3.99 -8.44 25.76
N LEU A 27 4.19 -7.14 26.04
CA LEU A 27 3.24 -6.10 25.64
C LEU A 27 3.06 -6.03 24.12
N THR A 28 4.16 -6.08 23.36
CA THR A 28 4.11 -6.07 21.88
C THR A 28 3.47 -7.32 21.30
N PHE A 29 3.67 -8.49 21.92
CA PHE A 29 2.97 -9.73 21.57
C PHE A 29 1.46 -9.60 21.77
N PHE A 30 1.01 -9.17 22.96
CA PHE A 30 -0.42 -8.98 23.26
C PHE A 30 -1.07 -7.95 22.33
N LEU A 31 -0.41 -6.83 22.03
CA LEU A 31 -0.91 -5.83 21.09
C LEU A 31 -1.07 -6.38 19.67
N LYS A 32 -0.17 -7.28 19.25
CA LYS A 32 -0.25 -7.93 17.95
C LYS A 32 -1.44 -8.89 17.88
N GLU A 33 -1.66 -9.68 18.92
CA GLU A 33 -2.80 -10.61 19.02
C GLU A 33 -4.14 -9.84 18.99
N ILE A 34 -4.27 -8.78 19.81
CA ILE A 34 -5.47 -7.91 19.81
C ILE A 34 -5.70 -7.29 18.42
N LYS A 35 -4.63 -6.88 17.73
CA LYS A 35 -4.73 -6.32 16.38
C LYS A 35 -5.22 -7.37 15.37
N GLU A 36 -4.68 -8.58 15.43
CA GLU A 36 -5.08 -9.67 14.54
C GLU A 36 -6.55 -10.05 14.75
N ASP A 37 -6.99 -10.14 16.00
CA ASP A 37 -8.40 -10.39 16.34
C ASP A 37 -9.33 -9.28 15.81
N PHE A 38 -8.95 -8.01 15.99
CA PHE A 38 -9.74 -6.88 15.50
C PHE A 38 -9.81 -6.84 13.98
N LEU A 39 -8.72 -7.18 13.28
CA LEU A 39 -8.71 -7.31 11.82
C LEU A 39 -9.66 -8.40 11.36
N LEU A 40 -9.61 -9.58 11.99
CA LEU A 40 -10.49 -10.70 11.66
C LEU A 40 -11.97 -10.35 11.90
N GLN A 41 -12.28 -9.70 13.03
CA GLN A 41 -13.62 -9.23 13.33
C GLN A 41 -14.11 -8.19 12.31
N ASN A 42 -13.23 -7.28 11.87
CA ASN A 42 -13.56 -6.27 10.87
C ASN A 42 -13.82 -6.89 9.49
N GLU A 43 -13.03 -7.90 9.10
CA GLU A 43 -13.28 -8.67 7.88
C GLU A 43 -14.61 -9.42 7.95
N ASP A 44 -14.86 -10.18 9.02
CA ASP A 44 -16.09 -10.96 9.20
C ASP A 44 -17.34 -10.06 9.23
N ALA A 45 -17.27 -8.93 9.95
CA ALA A 45 -18.35 -7.95 9.98
C ALA A 45 -18.61 -7.36 8.58
N SER A 46 -17.55 -7.06 7.83
CA SER A 46 -17.66 -6.57 6.45
C SER A 46 -18.29 -7.61 5.52
N VAL A 47 -17.88 -8.88 5.61
CA VAL A 47 -18.47 -9.98 4.82
C VAL A 47 -19.96 -10.11 5.11
N LYS A 48 -20.33 -10.24 6.39
CA LYS A 48 -21.74 -10.42 6.81
C LYS A 48 -22.62 -9.27 6.32
N TYR A 49 -22.16 -8.03 6.50
CA TYR A 49 -22.89 -6.86 6.06
C TYR A 49 -23.05 -6.83 4.53
N CYS A 50 -21.97 -7.03 3.78
CA CYS A 50 -22.01 -7.02 2.32
C CYS A 50 -22.90 -8.13 1.74
N GLN A 51 -22.84 -9.34 2.30
CA GLN A 51 -23.69 -10.46 1.90
C GLN A 51 -25.16 -10.16 2.14
N ALA A 52 -25.51 -9.58 3.29
CA ALA A 52 -26.89 -9.19 3.60
C ALA A 52 -27.41 -8.13 2.63
N GLN A 53 -26.60 -7.10 2.34
CA GLN A 53 -26.94 -6.05 1.38
C GLN A 53 -27.15 -6.61 -0.03
N LEU A 54 -26.22 -7.43 -0.53
CA LEU A 54 -26.36 -8.07 -1.85
C LEU A 54 -27.58 -8.97 -1.92
N LYS A 55 -27.88 -9.74 -0.87
CA LYS A 55 -29.07 -10.59 -0.82
C LYS A 55 -30.35 -9.76 -0.96
N GLN A 56 -30.42 -8.61 -0.30
CA GLN A 56 -31.56 -7.72 -0.39
C GLN A 56 -31.66 -7.08 -1.79
N LEU A 57 -30.57 -6.54 -2.31
CA LEU A 57 -30.56 -5.85 -3.61
C LEU A 57 -30.86 -6.81 -4.77
N SER A 58 -30.35 -8.04 -4.70
CA SER A 58 -30.58 -9.07 -5.73
C SER A 58 -31.91 -9.81 -5.60
N GLU A 59 -32.72 -9.53 -4.58
CA GLU A 59 -33.94 -10.30 -4.31
C GLU A 59 -34.91 -10.28 -5.50
N SER A 60 -35.09 -9.12 -6.14
CA SER A 60 -35.93 -8.98 -7.33
C SER A 60 -35.40 -9.84 -8.48
N LEU A 61 -34.10 -9.72 -8.78
CA LEU A 61 -33.43 -10.49 -9.83
C LEU A 61 -33.57 -12.00 -9.60
N MET A 62 -33.31 -12.47 -8.38
CA MET A 62 -33.44 -13.90 -8.05
C MET A 62 -34.87 -14.40 -8.19
N LYS A 63 -35.87 -13.58 -7.83
CA LYS A 63 -37.29 -13.90 -8.06
C LYS A 63 -37.60 -13.97 -9.56
N SER A 64 -37.14 -13.00 -10.35
CA SER A 64 -37.30 -12.99 -11.81
C SER A 64 -36.68 -14.23 -12.46
N ILE A 65 -35.47 -14.63 -12.04
CA ILE A 65 -34.81 -15.87 -12.49
C ILE A 65 -35.68 -17.09 -12.15
N SER A 66 -36.11 -17.22 -10.88
CA SER A 66 -36.87 -18.38 -10.43
C SER A 66 -38.23 -18.55 -11.13
N ARG A 67 -38.84 -17.44 -11.54
CA ARG A 67 -40.11 -17.41 -12.27
C ARG A 67 -39.94 -17.67 -13.77
N GLY A 68 -38.70 -17.69 -14.27
CA GLY A 68 -38.42 -17.79 -15.69
C GLY A 68 -38.84 -16.53 -16.46
N THR A 69 -38.86 -15.36 -15.83
CA THR A 69 -39.28 -14.08 -16.47
C THR A 69 -38.44 -13.77 -17.72
N PHE A 70 -37.17 -14.21 -17.73
CA PHE A 70 -36.24 -14.01 -18.85
C PHE A 70 -36.34 -15.06 -19.94
N CYS A 71 -37.22 -16.07 -19.81
CA CYS A 71 -37.42 -17.12 -20.81
C CYS A 71 -38.36 -16.65 -21.93
N VAL A 72 -38.02 -15.53 -22.54
CA VAL A 72 -38.73 -14.90 -23.66
C VAL A 72 -37.72 -14.48 -24.74
N PRO A 73 -38.10 -14.34 -26.02
CA PRO A 73 -37.25 -13.73 -27.04
C PRO A 73 -36.75 -12.34 -26.60
N GLY A 74 -35.44 -12.09 -26.70
CA GLY A 74 -34.77 -10.91 -26.18
C GLY A 74 -34.56 -10.87 -24.66
N GLY A 75 -34.97 -11.90 -23.92
CA GLY A 75 -34.99 -11.90 -22.46
C GLY A 75 -33.61 -11.81 -21.80
N TYR A 76 -32.55 -12.19 -22.53
CA TYR A 76 -31.18 -12.04 -22.02
C TYR A 76 -30.77 -10.57 -21.80
N HIS A 77 -31.27 -9.63 -22.61
CA HIS A 77 -31.01 -8.20 -22.41
C HIS A 77 -31.63 -7.70 -21.10
N LEU A 78 -32.88 -8.09 -20.84
CA LEU A 78 -33.60 -7.72 -19.61
C LEU A 78 -32.87 -8.25 -18.36
N TYR A 79 -32.31 -9.46 -18.44
CA TYR A 79 -31.48 -10.02 -17.38
C TYR A 79 -30.22 -9.17 -17.11
N LEU A 80 -29.53 -8.73 -18.18
CA LEU A 80 -28.34 -7.89 -18.02
C LEU A 80 -28.66 -6.56 -17.36
N GLU A 81 -29.77 -5.91 -17.73
CA GLU A 81 -30.20 -4.65 -17.13
C GLU A 81 -30.51 -4.82 -15.62
N GLU A 82 -31.24 -5.86 -15.23
CA GLU A 82 -31.48 -6.12 -13.80
C GLU A 82 -30.19 -6.46 -13.05
N LYS A 83 -29.27 -7.22 -13.66
CA LYS A 83 -27.97 -7.55 -13.05
C LYS A 83 -27.10 -6.30 -12.86
N GLU A 84 -27.00 -5.44 -13.88
CA GLU A 84 -26.23 -4.19 -13.81
C GLU A 84 -26.82 -3.23 -12.79
N LYS A 85 -28.16 -3.19 -12.66
CA LYS A 85 -28.83 -2.44 -11.60
C LYS A 85 -28.43 -2.91 -10.20
N VAL A 86 -28.35 -4.23 -9.96
CA VAL A 86 -27.88 -4.78 -8.68
C VAL A 86 -26.44 -4.35 -8.38
N GLU A 87 -25.55 -4.42 -9.38
CA GLU A 87 -24.16 -3.97 -9.24
C GLU A 87 -24.10 -2.46 -8.91
N TRP A 88 -24.87 -1.64 -9.64
CA TRP A 88 -24.96 -0.22 -9.41
C TRP A 88 -25.45 0.12 -8.00
N ASP A 89 -26.58 -0.46 -7.59
CA ASP A 89 -27.18 -0.21 -6.27
C ASP A 89 -26.22 -0.64 -5.16
N TYR A 90 -25.53 -1.77 -5.34
CA TYR A 90 -24.52 -2.22 -4.38
C TYR A 90 -23.34 -1.24 -4.28
N ASN A 91 -22.91 -0.66 -5.40
CA ASN A 91 -21.85 0.35 -5.40
C ASN A 91 -22.26 1.61 -4.62
N GLN A 92 -23.55 1.96 -4.58
CA GLN A 92 -24.07 3.08 -3.78
C GLN A 92 -24.15 2.81 -2.27
N VAL A 93 -24.16 1.54 -1.84
CA VAL A 93 -24.24 1.19 -0.41
C VAL A 93 -23.04 1.75 0.38
N GLN A 94 -23.29 2.48 1.46
CA GLN A 94 -22.20 2.99 2.31
C GLN A 94 -21.74 1.95 3.34
N ARG A 95 -20.53 2.17 3.89
CA ARG A 95 -19.97 1.41 5.04
C ARG A 95 -19.85 -0.11 4.80
N LYS A 96 -19.60 -0.52 3.55
CA LYS A 96 -19.44 -1.93 3.17
C LYS A 96 -18.25 -2.61 3.87
N GLY A 97 -17.20 -1.86 4.19
CA GLY A 97 -16.00 -2.37 4.86
C GLY A 97 -14.98 -2.98 3.88
N VAL A 98 -13.97 -3.66 4.43
CA VAL A 98 -12.77 -4.09 3.70
C VAL A 98 -13.00 -5.24 2.71
N LYS A 99 -14.10 -6.00 2.84
CA LYS A 99 -14.44 -7.18 2.01
C LYS A 99 -15.46 -6.89 0.90
N ALA A 100 -15.83 -5.64 0.68
CA ALA A 100 -16.89 -5.23 -0.24
C ALA A 100 -16.74 -5.78 -1.67
N ASN A 101 -15.55 -5.67 -2.25
CA ASN A 101 -15.28 -6.10 -3.62
C ASN A 101 -15.24 -7.63 -3.76
N GLU A 102 -14.67 -8.31 -2.76
CA GLU A 102 -14.56 -9.77 -2.74
C GLU A 102 -15.94 -10.43 -2.74
N VAL A 103 -16.86 -9.94 -1.90
CA VAL A 103 -18.23 -10.46 -1.83
C VAL A 103 -19.00 -10.19 -3.13
N LEU A 104 -18.85 -9.00 -3.72
CA LEU A 104 -19.48 -8.68 -5.01
C LEU A 104 -18.97 -9.61 -6.13
N GLN A 105 -17.65 -9.80 -6.21
CA GLN A 105 -17.05 -10.67 -7.21
C GLN A 105 -17.55 -12.11 -7.09
N HIS A 106 -17.64 -12.64 -5.87
CA HIS A 106 -18.19 -13.98 -5.62
C HIS A 106 -19.66 -14.08 -6.04
N PHE A 107 -20.48 -13.05 -5.75
CA PHE A 107 -21.86 -13.00 -6.24
C PHE A 107 -21.92 -13.07 -7.78
N LEU A 108 -21.13 -12.25 -8.49
CA LEU A 108 -21.11 -12.22 -9.95
C LEU A 108 -20.65 -13.55 -10.55
N GLN A 109 -19.66 -14.19 -9.94
CA GLN A 109 -19.20 -15.52 -10.35
C GLN A 109 -20.32 -16.57 -10.25
N ASN A 110 -21.13 -16.53 -9.18
CA ASN A 110 -22.26 -17.44 -9.01
C ASN A 110 -23.37 -17.21 -10.04
N GLN A 111 -23.45 -16.02 -10.65
CA GLN A 111 -24.43 -15.71 -11.69
C GLN A 111 -24.03 -16.20 -13.09
N VAL A 112 -22.76 -16.57 -13.32
CA VAL A 112 -22.26 -16.94 -14.66
C VAL A 112 -23.02 -18.13 -15.26
N ALA A 113 -23.31 -19.16 -14.46
CA ALA A 113 -24.06 -20.33 -14.93
C ALA A 113 -25.51 -19.98 -15.32
N VAL A 114 -26.16 -19.13 -14.52
CA VAL A 114 -27.52 -18.64 -14.80
C VAL A 114 -27.54 -17.80 -16.07
N GLU A 115 -26.59 -16.86 -16.19
CA GLU A 115 -26.44 -16.01 -17.36
C GLU A 115 -26.28 -16.83 -18.65
N ASN A 116 -25.44 -17.86 -18.62
CA ASN A 116 -25.25 -18.76 -19.76
C ASN A 116 -26.54 -19.53 -20.12
N SER A 117 -27.29 -19.99 -19.12
CA SER A 117 -28.56 -20.69 -19.35
C SER A 117 -29.61 -19.78 -19.98
N ILE A 118 -29.74 -18.55 -19.49
CA ILE A 118 -30.67 -17.54 -20.06
C ILE A 118 -30.27 -17.21 -21.49
N LEU A 119 -28.97 -17.02 -21.76
CA LEU A 119 -28.47 -16.72 -23.10
C LEU A 119 -28.81 -17.83 -24.11
N GLN A 120 -28.60 -19.09 -23.71
CA GLN A 120 -28.92 -20.23 -24.57
C GLN A 120 -30.43 -20.30 -24.85
N GLY A 121 -31.26 -20.13 -23.82
CA GLY A 121 -32.72 -20.09 -23.95
C GLY A 121 -33.19 -18.97 -24.89
N ASP A 122 -32.69 -17.75 -24.71
CA ASP A 122 -33.03 -16.60 -25.54
C ASP A 122 -32.71 -16.82 -27.02
N VAL A 123 -31.52 -17.37 -27.33
CA VAL A 123 -31.12 -17.68 -28.71
C VAL A 123 -32.11 -18.65 -29.37
N VAL A 124 -32.54 -19.68 -28.65
CA VAL A 124 -33.49 -20.68 -29.17
C VAL A 124 -34.87 -20.07 -29.38
N LEU A 125 -35.38 -19.31 -28.40
CA LEU A 125 -36.70 -18.68 -28.48
C LEU A 125 -36.76 -17.60 -29.56
N THR A 126 -35.74 -16.75 -29.65
CA THR A 126 -35.61 -15.73 -30.70
C THR A 126 -35.54 -16.36 -32.10
N TYR A 127 -34.91 -17.53 -32.24
CA TYR A 127 -34.89 -18.25 -33.51
C TYR A 127 -36.29 -18.78 -33.87
N GLN A 128 -36.97 -19.42 -32.92
CA GLN A 128 -38.31 -19.97 -33.13
C GLN A 128 -39.32 -18.86 -33.52
N GLU A 129 -39.27 -17.72 -32.86
CA GLU A 129 -40.12 -16.56 -33.17
C GLU A 129 -39.90 -16.06 -34.62
N LYS A 130 -38.64 -15.92 -35.04
CA LYS A 130 -38.31 -15.47 -36.41
C LYS A 130 -38.68 -16.49 -37.49
N ALA A 131 -38.59 -17.79 -37.19
CA ALA A 131 -39.01 -18.85 -38.09
C ALA A 131 -40.54 -18.83 -38.29
N LEU A 132 -41.29 -18.62 -37.20
CA LEU A 132 -42.75 -18.48 -37.24
C LEU A 132 -43.20 -17.20 -37.96
N ALA A 133 -42.46 -16.10 -37.80
CA ALA A 133 -42.74 -14.84 -38.48
C ALA A 133 -42.43 -14.84 -40.00
N GLY A 134 -41.86 -15.94 -40.54
CA GLY A 134 -41.55 -16.05 -41.97
C GLY A 134 -40.40 -15.15 -42.45
N THR A 135 -39.73 -14.43 -41.55
CA THR A 135 -38.66 -13.46 -41.89
C THR A 135 -37.25 -14.05 -41.75
N GLY A 136 -37.07 -15.28 -41.24
CA GLY A 136 -35.76 -15.78 -40.83
C GLY A 136 -35.12 -16.79 -41.80
N THR A 137 -34.13 -16.36 -42.58
CA THR A 137 -33.13 -17.29 -43.14
C THR A 137 -32.04 -17.59 -42.10
N LYS A 138 -31.41 -18.77 -42.19
CA LYS A 138 -30.34 -19.21 -41.24
C LYS A 138 -29.18 -18.22 -41.15
N GLU A 139 -28.88 -17.48 -42.23
CA GLU A 139 -27.80 -16.51 -42.30
C GLU A 139 -28.07 -15.21 -41.56
N GLU A 140 -29.30 -14.70 -41.56
CA GLU A 140 -29.61 -13.42 -40.89
C GLU A 140 -29.62 -13.58 -39.36
N ALA A 141 -30.09 -14.74 -38.87
CA ALA A 141 -30.01 -15.10 -37.46
C ALA A 141 -28.56 -15.32 -37.00
N ALA A 142 -27.73 -15.97 -37.83
CA ALA A 142 -26.30 -16.14 -37.55
C ALA A 142 -25.53 -14.80 -37.57
N GLY A 143 -25.86 -13.91 -38.51
CA GLY A 143 -25.26 -12.58 -38.63
C GLY A 143 -25.52 -11.70 -37.41
N LYS A 144 -26.79 -11.59 -36.97
CA LYS A 144 -27.15 -10.80 -35.78
C LYS A 144 -26.55 -11.38 -34.49
N LYS A 145 -26.45 -12.72 -34.38
CA LYS A 145 -25.79 -13.38 -33.25
C LYS A 145 -24.28 -13.08 -33.21
N LEU A 146 -23.61 -13.06 -34.36
CA LEU A 146 -22.19 -12.73 -34.46
C LEU A 146 -21.92 -11.26 -34.10
N GLU A 147 -22.78 -10.34 -34.55
CA GLU A 147 -22.68 -8.91 -34.18
C GLU A 147 -22.88 -8.69 -32.69
N LEU A 148 -23.88 -9.32 -32.08
CA LEU A 148 -24.11 -9.22 -30.64
C LEU A 148 -22.93 -9.74 -29.82
N LEU A 149 -22.36 -10.89 -30.21
CA LEU A 149 -21.15 -11.43 -29.59
C LEU A 149 -19.96 -10.48 -29.74
N ARG A 150 -19.79 -9.88 -30.93
CA ARG A 150 -18.71 -8.93 -31.20
C ARG A 150 -18.86 -7.65 -30.39
N TRP A 151 -20.09 -7.15 -30.22
CA TRP A 151 -20.39 -5.98 -29.41
C TRP A 151 -20.09 -6.24 -27.92
N LYS A 152 -20.58 -7.36 -27.35
CA LYS A 152 -20.27 -7.74 -25.96
C LYS A 152 -18.79 -7.92 -25.69
N TYR A 153 -18.08 -8.55 -26.64
CA TYR A 153 -16.64 -8.73 -26.51
C TYR A 153 -15.93 -7.38 -26.42
N LYS A 154 -16.34 -6.38 -27.23
CA LYS A 154 -15.79 -5.03 -27.15
C LYS A 154 -16.11 -4.32 -25.84
N GLU A 155 -17.34 -4.45 -25.35
CA GLU A 155 -17.76 -3.84 -24.08
C GLU A 155 -16.96 -4.41 -22.90
N GLN A 156 -16.82 -5.74 -22.82
CA GLN A 156 -16.01 -6.39 -21.79
C GLN A 156 -14.54 -5.96 -21.85
N GLN A 157 -13.97 -5.86 -23.07
CA GLN A 157 -12.62 -5.35 -23.27
C GLN A 157 -12.47 -3.91 -22.77
N GLN A 158 -13.45 -3.03 -23.03
CA GLN A 158 -13.43 -1.65 -22.53
C GLN A 158 -13.52 -1.58 -21.00
N LYS A 159 -14.44 -2.34 -20.37
CA LYS A 159 -14.55 -2.38 -18.89
C LYS A 159 -13.24 -2.84 -18.26
N LEU A 160 -12.60 -3.88 -18.82
CA LEU A 160 -11.29 -4.38 -18.35
C LEU A 160 -10.19 -3.33 -18.51
N GLU A 161 -10.12 -2.66 -19.67
CA GLU A 161 -9.12 -1.63 -19.93
C GLU A 161 -9.25 -0.43 -18.99
N ILE A 162 -10.48 0.03 -18.71
CA ILE A 162 -10.75 1.10 -17.75
C ILE A 162 -10.29 0.69 -16.34
N GLN A 163 -10.65 -0.52 -15.91
CA GLN A 163 -10.24 -1.03 -14.60
C GLN A 163 -8.72 -1.16 -14.50
N LYS A 164 -8.07 -1.66 -15.55
CA LYS A 164 -6.61 -1.83 -15.60
C LYS A 164 -5.88 -0.48 -15.57
N ARG A 165 -6.40 0.54 -16.28
CA ARG A 165 -5.85 1.91 -16.21
C ARG A 165 -6.00 2.48 -14.81
N SER A 166 -7.18 2.39 -14.21
CA SER A 166 -7.43 2.87 -12.84
C SER A 166 -6.50 2.19 -11.83
N PHE A 167 -6.34 0.87 -11.92
CA PHE A 167 -5.44 0.13 -11.05
C PHE A 167 -3.98 0.54 -11.23
N LYS A 168 -3.53 0.74 -12.48
CA LYS A 168 -2.18 1.23 -12.80
C LYS A 168 -1.93 2.64 -12.24
N GLU A 169 -2.91 3.54 -12.37
CA GLU A 169 -2.86 4.89 -11.82
C GLU A 169 -2.71 4.87 -10.30
N ASN A 170 -3.54 4.07 -9.61
CA ASN A 170 -3.48 3.91 -8.15
C ASN A 170 -2.12 3.38 -7.69
N LEU A 171 -1.54 2.41 -8.41
CA LEU A 171 -0.20 1.90 -8.11
C LEU A 171 0.89 2.96 -8.31
N ALA A 172 0.77 3.80 -9.35
CA ALA A 172 1.71 4.89 -9.59
C ALA A 172 1.64 5.93 -8.45
N GLN A 173 0.44 6.35 -8.06
CA GLN A 173 0.24 7.26 -6.93
C GLN A 173 0.78 6.69 -5.62
N LEU A 174 0.59 5.40 -5.36
CA LEU A 174 1.11 4.75 -4.16
C LEU A 174 2.64 4.70 -4.13
N ARG A 175 3.28 4.42 -5.27
CA ARG A 175 4.74 4.46 -5.41
C ARG A 175 5.29 5.86 -5.16
N GLU A 176 4.69 6.88 -5.78
CA GLU A 176 5.10 8.27 -5.60
C GLU A 176 4.98 8.71 -4.13
N LYS A 177 3.93 8.26 -3.43
CA LYS A 177 3.75 8.57 -2.01
C LYS A 177 4.83 7.90 -1.15
N LEU A 178 5.16 6.64 -1.41
CA LEU A 178 6.24 5.93 -0.70
C LEU A 178 7.60 6.57 -0.92
N GLU A 179 7.88 7.02 -2.14
CA GLU A 179 9.14 7.69 -2.48
C GLU A 179 9.27 9.02 -1.76
N ARG A 180 8.21 9.84 -1.76
CA ARG A 180 8.15 11.07 -0.96
C ARG A 180 8.32 10.83 0.54
N GLU A 181 7.67 9.81 1.10
CA GLU A 181 7.82 9.47 2.52
C GLU A 181 9.26 9.03 2.85
N SER A 182 9.91 8.28 1.95
CA SER A 182 11.31 7.87 2.09
C SER A 182 12.27 9.07 2.05
N GLU A 183 12.12 9.97 1.08
CA GLU A 183 12.94 11.18 0.96
C GLU A 183 12.80 12.09 2.18
N ASN A 184 11.56 12.29 2.66
CA ASN A 184 11.29 13.07 3.86
C ASN A 184 11.97 12.47 5.09
N PHE A 185 11.83 11.15 5.29
CA PHE A 185 12.45 10.44 6.40
C PHE A 185 13.98 10.52 6.35
N GLN A 186 14.57 10.38 5.16
CA GLN A 186 16.02 10.49 4.97
C GLN A 186 16.51 11.92 5.24
N GLY A 187 15.78 12.94 4.78
CA GLY A 187 16.09 14.34 5.05
C GLY A 187 15.98 14.71 6.54
N GLU A 188 15.00 14.16 7.26
CA GLU A 188 14.86 14.32 8.71
C GLU A 188 16.02 13.68 9.48
N GLN A 189 16.45 12.47 9.08
CA GLN A 189 17.62 11.82 9.66
C GLN A 189 18.89 12.65 9.43
N GLU A 190 19.10 13.17 8.22
CA GLU A 190 20.28 13.98 7.90
C GLU A 190 20.32 15.28 8.70
N LYS A 191 19.17 15.99 8.82
CA LYS A 191 19.04 17.19 9.67
C LYS A 191 19.36 16.87 11.13
N THR A 192 18.85 15.75 11.64
CA THR A 192 19.11 15.29 13.01
C THR A 192 20.59 14.99 13.24
N LEU A 193 21.25 14.30 12.30
CA LEU A 193 22.68 14.01 12.36
C LEU A 193 23.52 15.28 12.32
N LYS A 194 23.22 16.21 11.40
CA LYS A 194 23.88 17.52 11.30
C LYS A 194 23.77 18.29 12.61
N HIS A 195 22.57 18.38 13.17
CA HIS A 195 22.35 19.06 14.45
C HIS A 195 23.16 18.43 15.60
N LYS A 196 23.19 17.09 15.71
CA LYS A 196 24.02 16.38 16.69
C LYS A 196 25.50 16.69 16.52
N LEU A 197 26.00 16.70 15.28
CA LEU A 197 27.40 17.03 14.98
C LEU A 197 27.74 18.47 15.34
N THR A 198 26.89 19.45 15.00
CA THR A 198 27.10 20.86 15.37
C THR A 198 27.10 21.07 16.88
N VAL A 199 26.16 20.44 17.61
CA VAL A 199 26.11 20.50 19.08
C VAL A 199 27.35 19.86 19.71
N ASN A 200 27.81 18.73 19.18
CA ASN A 200 29.04 18.08 19.64
C ASN A 200 30.29 18.93 19.34
N LEU A 201 30.35 19.58 18.17
CA LEU A 201 31.44 20.47 17.81
C LEU A 201 31.46 21.72 18.71
N HIS A 202 30.31 22.35 18.94
CA HIS A 202 30.19 23.45 19.90
C HIS A 202 30.58 23.04 21.32
N ARG A 203 30.24 21.81 21.74
CA ARG A 203 30.66 21.25 23.04
C ARG A 203 32.17 21.00 23.10
N ALA A 204 32.80 20.56 22.02
CA ALA A 204 34.24 20.33 21.95
C ALA A 204 35.05 21.64 21.91
N TRP A 205 34.50 22.70 21.32
CA TRP A 205 35.10 24.04 21.25
C TRP A 205 34.83 24.90 22.50
N ALA A 206 33.96 24.45 23.40
CA ALA A 206 33.80 25.05 24.72
C ALA A 206 35.00 24.68 25.61
N VAL A 207 36.16 25.27 25.33
CA VAL A 207 37.34 25.21 26.19
C VAL A 207 37.03 26.03 27.46
N PRO A 208 37.14 25.45 28.68
CA PRO A 208 37.07 26.24 29.89
C PRO A 208 38.17 27.29 29.85
N LYS A 209 37.81 28.58 29.87
CA LYS A 209 38.79 29.65 30.05
C LYS A 209 39.46 29.47 31.41
N GLY A 210 40.65 28.90 31.39
CA GLY A 210 41.53 28.81 32.55
C GLY A 210 42.14 27.44 32.77
N GLN A 211 43.02 26.98 31.88
CA GLN A 211 44.11 26.09 32.29
C GLN A 211 45.28 26.26 31.30
N CYS A 212 46.28 27.05 31.69
CA CYS A 212 47.59 27.02 31.04
C CYS A 212 48.24 25.67 31.36
N CYS A 213 48.54 24.87 30.33
CA CYS A 213 49.50 23.79 30.43
C CYS A 213 50.58 24.04 29.38
N GLY A 214 51.73 24.53 29.85
CA GLY A 214 52.93 24.59 29.03
C GLY A 214 53.39 23.18 28.71
N SER A 215 53.55 22.89 27.43
CA SER A 215 54.34 21.76 26.99
C SER A 215 55.03 22.13 25.68
N SER A 216 56.35 22.21 25.75
CA SER A 216 57.29 22.24 24.65
C SER A 216 57.03 21.05 23.71
N GLY A 217 56.52 21.31 22.51
CA GLY A 217 56.38 20.29 21.47
C GLY A 217 57.73 20.00 20.81
N GLU A 218 58.21 18.76 20.90
CA GLU A 218 59.26 18.26 20.00
C GLU A 218 58.66 18.08 18.59
N GLY A 219 59.34 18.62 17.57
CA GLY A 219 58.91 18.51 16.17
C GLY A 219 58.94 17.07 15.63
N PRO A 220 58.30 16.81 14.47
CA PRO A 220 58.14 15.46 13.93
C PRO A 220 59.50 14.80 13.65
N LYS A 221 59.69 13.60 14.19
CA LYS A 221 60.93 12.82 14.04
C LYS A 221 60.90 12.02 12.73
N LEU A 222 62.03 12.04 12.02
CA LEU A 222 62.24 11.31 10.76
C LEU A 222 62.44 9.82 11.05
N ILE A 223 61.59 8.95 10.52
CA ILE A 223 61.71 7.50 10.67
C ILE A 223 62.31 6.91 9.37
N LYS A 224 63.38 6.13 9.52
CA LYS A 224 64.00 5.40 8.40
C LYS A 224 63.74 3.92 8.57
N THR A 225 63.02 3.32 7.64
CA THR A 225 62.75 1.88 7.62
C THR A 225 63.50 1.23 6.46
N MET A 226 64.31 0.22 6.76
CA MET A 226 65.09 -0.51 5.77
C MET A 226 64.30 -1.72 5.30
N THR A 227 64.06 -1.79 3.98
CA THR A 227 63.38 -2.93 3.34
C THR A 227 64.36 -3.65 2.41
N PRO A 228 64.06 -4.89 1.97
CA PRO A 228 64.97 -5.66 1.10
C PRO A 228 65.32 -4.99 -0.25
N TRP A 229 64.60 -3.93 -0.64
CA TRP A 229 64.83 -3.17 -1.87
C TRP A 229 65.38 -1.74 -1.62
N GLY A 230 65.69 -1.38 -0.37
CA GLY A 230 66.31 -0.10 -0.01
C GLY A 230 65.70 0.59 1.21
N ILE A 231 66.32 1.71 1.62
CA ILE A 231 65.88 2.53 2.76
C ILE A 231 64.79 3.51 2.31
N ILE A 232 63.61 3.41 2.92
CA ILE A 232 62.52 4.36 2.75
C ILE A 232 62.51 5.30 3.96
N LYS A 233 62.39 6.62 3.72
CA LYS A 233 62.26 7.64 4.76
C LYS A 233 60.81 8.11 4.81
N THR A 234 60.17 7.97 5.96
CA THR A 234 58.82 8.48 6.20
C THR A 234 58.83 9.39 7.42
N TYR A 235 58.04 10.47 7.37
CA TYR A 235 57.81 11.32 8.53
C TYR A 235 56.58 10.81 9.28
N ASP A 236 56.66 10.80 10.61
CA ASP A 236 55.57 10.35 11.45
C ASP A 236 54.50 11.46 11.52
N SER A 237 53.50 11.40 10.64
CA SER A 237 52.47 12.44 10.50
C SER A 237 51.40 12.44 11.60
N LEU A 238 51.61 11.70 12.70
CA LEU A 238 50.59 11.49 13.73
C LEU A 238 50.48 12.60 14.79
N ASN A 239 51.26 13.69 14.69
CA ASN A 239 51.08 14.89 15.51
C ASN A 239 51.24 16.16 14.68
N ALA A 240 50.38 16.36 13.69
CA ALA A 240 50.12 17.70 13.18
C ALA A 240 49.17 18.40 14.17
N SER A 241 49.73 18.98 15.23
CA SER A 241 49.04 20.10 15.88
C SER A 241 49.17 21.29 14.92
N ASP A 242 48.05 21.70 14.32
CA ASP A 242 48.01 22.94 13.54
C ASP A 242 48.58 24.09 14.38
N PRO A 243 49.55 24.87 13.88
CA PRO A 243 49.95 26.08 14.58
C PRO A 243 48.76 27.04 14.54
N CYS A 244 48.18 27.31 15.71
CA CYS A 244 47.27 28.43 15.89
C CYS A 244 47.88 29.67 15.22
N GLY A 245 47.15 30.23 14.26
CA GLY A 245 47.41 31.55 13.74
C GLY A 245 47.54 32.54 14.90
N SER A 246 48.54 33.39 14.78
CA SER A 246 48.90 34.46 15.71
C SER A 246 47.69 35.27 16.19
N CYS A 247 47.77 35.71 17.45
CA CYS A 247 46.91 36.73 18.05
C CYS A 247 46.71 37.96 17.15
#